data_AF-A0A536SAS7-F1
#
_entry.id   AF-A0A536SAS7-F1
#
_cell.length_a   1.000
_cell.length_b   1.000
_cell.length_c   1.000
_cell.angle_alpha   90.00
_cell.angle_beta   90.00
_cell.angle_gamma   90.00
#
_symmetry.space_group_name_H-M   'P 1'
#
loop_
_entity.id
_entity.type
_entity.pdbx_description
1 polymer ?
#
loop_
_entity_poly.entity_id
_entity_poly.type
_entity_poly.pdbx_seq_one_letter_code
_entity_poly.pdbx_strand_id
1 'polypeptide(L)' 'MNLSELFVRRPVMTVLVMAGILIFGLASYRLLPVSSLPNVDFPTIQVSAQLPGAS' A
#
# COMPACT_ATOMS: atom_id res chain seq x y z
N MET A 1 -17.71 21.56 25.61
CA MET A 1 -16.36 21.50 25.02
C MET A 1 -16.52 21.45 23.52
N ASN A 2 -16.34 22.59 22.83
CA ASN A 2 -16.52 22.66 21.38
C ASN A 2 -15.19 22.38 20.68
N LEU A 3 -15.08 21.22 20.00
CA LEU A 3 -13.89 20.88 19.21
C LEU A 3 -13.58 21.97 18.17
N SER A 4 -14.61 22.49 17.52
CA SER A 4 -14.48 23.54 16.49
C SER A 4 -13.91 24.85 17.04
N GLU A 5 -14.17 25.20 18.31
CA GLU A 5 -13.65 26.43 18.92
C GLU A 5 -12.12 26.37 19.08
N LEU A 6 -11.57 25.20 19.40
CA LEU A 6 -10.13 25.00 19.55
C LEU A 6 -9.39 25.19 18.22
N PHE A 7 -9.95 24.64 17.13
CA PHE A 7 -9.36 24.76 15.79
C PHE A 7 -9.42 26.19 15.23
N VAL A 8 -10.46 26.97 15.59
CA VAL A 8 -10.61 28.38 15.17
C VAL A 8 -9.72 29.32 15.98
N ARG A 9 -9.57 29.10 17.30
CA ARG A 9 -8.71 29.94 18.15
C ARG A 9 -7.21 29.71 17.93
N ARG A 10 -6.80 28.53 17.43
CA ARG A 10 -5.39 28.18 17.19
C ARG A 10 -5.15 27.76 15.73
N PRO A 11 -5.34 28.68 14.75
CA PRO A 11 -5.30 28.35 13.32
C PRO A 11 -3.96 27.74 12.88
N VAL A 12 -2.85 28.17 13.49
CA VAL A 12 -1.51 27.64 13.17
C VAL A 12 -1.39 26.15 13.51
N MET A 13 -1.93 25.71 14.65
CA MET A 13 -1.86 24.31 15.07
C MET A 13 -2.67 23.42 14.12
N THR A 14 -3.87 23.88 13.74
CA THR A 14 -4.74 23.21 12.76
C THR A 14 -4.07 23.04 11.41
N VAL A 15 -3.43 24.11 10.90
CA VAL A 15 -2.74 24.08 9.60
C VAL A 15 -1.53 23.15 9.64
N LEU A 16 -0.73 23.16 10.72
CA LEU A 16 0.40 22.25 10.88
C LEU A 16 -0.04 20.78 10.92
N VAL A 17 -1.12 20.46 11.63
CA VAL A 17 -1.69 19.11 11.65
C VAL A 17 -2.17 18.69 10.27
N MET A 18 -2.90 19.56 9.56
CA MET A 18 -3.36 19.29 8.19
C MET A 18 -2.19 19.08 7.22
N ALA A 19 -1.16 19.91 7.31
CA ALA A 19 0.05 19.77 6.51
C ALA A 19 0.76 18.43 6.79
N GLY A 20 0.85 18.02 8.06
CA GLY A 20 1.41 16.72 8.44
C GLY A 20 0.65 15.55 7.83
N ILE A 21 -0.70 15.58 7.89
CA ILE A 21 -1.56 14.56 7.28
C ILE A 21 -1.35 14.49 5.76
N LEU A 22 -1.28 15.64 5.08
CA LEU A 22 -1.06 15.69 3.63
C LEU A 22 0.31 15.11 3.23
N ILE A 23 1.37 15.49 3.93
CA ILE A 23 2.73 15.00 3.65
C ILE A 23 2.79 13.49 3.86
N PHE A 24 2.23 13.00 4.97
CA PHE A 24 2.21 11.57 5.27
C PHE A 24 1.37 10.79 4.25
N GLY A 25 0.21 11.32 3.85
CA GLY A 25 -0.64 10.74 2.83
C GLY A 25 0.06 10.64 1.47
N LEU A 26 0.76 11.70 1.04
CA LEU A 26 1.50 11.71 -0.22
C LEU A 26 2.68 10.73 -0.20
N ALA A 27 3.41 10.66 0.91
CA ALA A 27 4.50 9.71 1.09
C ALA A 27 3.99 8.26 1.02
N SER A 28 2.88 7.99 1.72
CA SER A 28 2.24 6.67 1.74
C SER A 28 1.70 6.25 0.37
N TYR A 29 1.13 7.20 -0.38
CA TYR A 29 0.64 6.95 -1.74
C TYR A 29 1.76 6.51 -2.69
N ARG A 30 2.96 7.09 -2.56
CA ARG A 30 4.13 6.68 -3.35
C ARG A 30 4.72 5.35 -2.91
N LEU A 31 4.59 5.01 -1.62
CA LEU A 31 5.08 3.75 -1.08
C LEU A 31 4.13 2.58 -1.35
N LEU A 32 2.91 2.85 -1.82
CA LEU A 32 1.94 1.80 -2.09
C LEU A 32 2.44 0.95 -3.27
N PRO A 33 2.79 -0.34 -3.04
CA PRO A 33 3.27 -1.20 -4.10
C PRO A 33 2.11 -1.55 -5.02
N VAL A 34 2.17 -1.05 -6.25
CA VAL A 34 1.24 -1.43 -7.32
C VAL A 34 1.67 -2.78 -7.90
N SER A 35 1.11 -3.86 -7.36
CA SER A 35 1.21 -5.19 -7.99
C SER A 35 0.36 -5.22 -9.26
N SER A 36 0.97 -4.90 -10.39
CA SER A 36 0.33 -4.91 -11.71
C SER A 36 -0.03 -6.31 -12.21
N LEU A 37 0.61 -7.35 -11.66
CA LEU A 37 0.19 -8.74 -11.77
C LEU A 37 0.16 -9.33 -10.36
N PRO A 38 -1.01 -9.75 -9.82
CA PRO A 38 -0.97 -10.68 -8.70
C PRO A 38 -0.10 -11.85 -9.14
N ASN A 39 0.87 -12.25 -8.33
CA ASN A 39 1.70 -13.41 -8.61
C ASN A 39 0.76 -14.61 -8.61
N VAL A 40 0.18 -14.92 -9.78
CA VAL A 40 -0.62 -16.11 -9.98
C VAL A 40 0.43 -17.20 -10.08
N ASP A 41 0.87 -17.68 -8.92
CA ASP A 41 1.56 -18.95 -8.80
C ASP A 41 0.54 -19.99 -9.26
N PHE A 42 0.39 -20.17 -10.57
CA PHE A 42 -0.33 -21.29 -11.15
C PHE A 42 0.46 -22.52 -10.73
N PRO A 43 -0.01 -23.31 -9.74
CA PRO A 43 0.74 -24.44 -9.24
C PRO A 43 0.71 -25.52 -10.32
N THR A 44 1.62 -25.41 -11.27
CA THR A 44 1.70 -26.32 -12.41
C THR A 44 2.46 -27.53 -11.91
N ILE A 45 1.73 -28.61 -11.60
CA ILE A 45 2.35 -29.88 -11.22
C ILE A 45 3.06 -30.42 -12.47
N GLN A 46 4.38 -30.28 -12.50
CA GLN A 46 5.21 -30.75 -13.60
C GLN A 46 5.50 -32.25 -13.42
N VAL A 47 4.69 -33.10 -14.04
CA VAL A 47 4.90 -34.56 -14.00
C VAL A 47 5.88 -34.93 -15.10
N SER A 48 7.14 -35.20 -14.73
CA SER A 48 8.13 -35.79 -15.64
C SER A 48 8.14 -37.32 -15.48
N ALA A 49 7.67 -38.04 -16.50
CA ALA A 49 7.83 -39.48 -16.59
C ALA A 49 9.08 -39.78 -17.43
N GLN A 50 10.12 -40.33 -16.80
CA GLN A 50 11.28 -40.89 -17.50
C GLN A 50 11.17 -42.40 -17.49
N LEU A 51 10.97 -42.98 -18.67
CA LEU A 51 11.07 -44.42 -18.89
C LEU A 51 12.48 -44.74 -19.42
N PRO A 52 13.32 -45.48 -18.68
CA PRO A 52 14.57 -45.99 -19.22
C PRO A 52 14.23 -46.99 -20.34
N GLY A 53 14.47 -46.61 -21.60
CA GLY A 53 14.26 -47.46 -22.77
C GLY A 53 13.36 -46.92 -23.88
N ALA A 54 12.81 -45.70 -23.75
CA ALA A 54 12.19 -45.00 -24.88
C ALA A 54 13.23 -44.08 -25.55
N SER A 55 14.04 -44.67 -26.44
CA SER A 55 14.91 -43.98 -27.40
C SER A 55 14.46 -44.28 -28.82
#